data_AF-A0A9X3TVU0-F1
#
_entry.id   AF-A0A9X3TVU0-F1
#
_cell.length_a   1.000
_cell.length_b   1.000
_cell.length_c   1.000
_cell.angle_alpha   90.00
_cell.angle_beta   90.00
_cell.angle_gamma   90.00
#
_symmetry.space_group_name_H-M   'P 1'
#
loop_
_entity.id
_entity.type
_entity.pdbx_description
1 polymer ?
#
loop_
_entity_poly.entity_id
_entity_poly.type
_entity_poly.pdbx_seq_one_letter_code
_entity_poly.pdbx_strand_id
1 'polypeptide(L)'
;MTDTKTAPIAPLGGRSVFLRDPDSERLLAMVMAVAAETAVLHDRLDRLERVAAEKERFSLADLAAYEPTAEVRAERADWMKDYIARLLRIFHETLDDDDGGARSAAYGDLMERLAKV
;
A
#
# COMPACT_ATOMS: atom_id res chain seq x y z
N MET A 1 -35.44 -15.50 -48.59
CA MET A 1 -34.29 -14.91 -47.87
C MET A 1 -34.83 -14.01 -46.78
N THR A 2 -35.06 -14.57 -45.59
CA THR A 2 -35.51 -13.79 -44.42
C THR A 2 -34.27 -13.33 -43.67
N ASP A 3 -33.96 -12.05 -43.82
CA ASP A 3 -32.92 -11.35 -43.10
C ASP A 3 -33.27 -11.32 -41.60
N THR A 4 -32.52 -12.08 -40.80
CA THR A 4 -32.67 -12.08 -39.34
C THR A 4 -31.69 -11.05 -38.78
N LYS A 5 -32.20 -9.82 -38.63
CA LYS A 5 -31.53 -8.75 -37.90
C LYS A 5 -31.17 -9.23 -36.50
N THR A 6 -29.88 -9.52 -36.31
CA THR A 6 -29.33 -9.98 -35.03
C THR A 6 -29.40 -8.83 -34.02
N ALA A 7 -30.08 -9.04 -32.90
CA ALA A 7 -30.15 -8.07 -31.81
C ALA A 7 -28.76 -7.84 -31.19
N PRO A 8 -28.42 -6.62 -30.74
CA PRO A 8 -27.15 -6.36 -30.10
C PRO A 8 -27.02 -7.21 -28.83
N ILE A 9 -25.86 -7.85 -28.66
CA ILE A 9 -25.52 -8.62 -27.47
C ILE A 9 -25.51 -7.63 -26.30
N ALA A 10 -26.47 -7.73 -25.39
CA ALA A 10 -26.44 -6.97 -24.15
C ALA A 10 -25.14 -7.32 -23.41
N PRO A 11 -24.33 -6.33 -22.99
CA PRO A 11 -23.11 -6.63 -22.27
C PRO A 11 -23.46 -7.43 -21.02
N LEU A 12 -22.92 -8.65 -20.91
CA LEU A 12 -22.91 -9.43 -19.67
C LEU A 12 -21.94 -8.75 -18.69
N GLY A 13 -22.26 -7.52 -18.29
CA GLY A 13 -21.63 -6.88 -17.16
C GLY A 13 -22.14 -7.59 -15.92
N GLY A 14 -21.37 -8.56 -15.43
CA GLY A 14 -21.60 -9.12 -14.09
C GLY A 14 -21.78 -7.95 -13.12
N ARG A 15 -22.83 -8.00 -12.30
CA ARG A 15 -23.07 -6.96 -11.29
C ARG A 15 -21.79 -6.81 -10.49
N SER A 16 -21.15 -5.64 -10.61
CA SER A 16 -19.98 -5.31 -9.79
C SER A 16 -20.39 -5.52 -8.34
N VAL A 17 -19.66 -6.40 -7.65
CA VAL A 17 -19.91 -6.71 -6.25
C VAL A 17 -19.29 -5.57 -5.47
N PHE A 18 -20.10 -4.55 -5.19
CA PHE A 18 -19.69 -3.47 -4.32
C PHE A 18 -19.92 -3.86 -2.86
N LEU A 19 -18.98 -3.48 -1.99
CA LEU A 19 -19.18 -3.35 -0.57
C LEU A 19 -20.33 -2.36 -0.31
N ARG A 20 -21.11 -2.63 0.73
CA ARG A 20 -22.36 -1.88 1.01
C ARG A 20 -22.13 -0.43 1.44
N ASP A 21 -20.93 -0.16 1.95
CA ASP A 21 -20.56 1.10 2.58
C ASP A 21 -19.46 1.80 1.74
N PRO A 22 -19.67 3.07 1.33
CA PRO A 22 -18.69 3.81 0.53
C PRO A 22 -17.31 3.94 1.17
N ASP A 23 -17.22 4.00 2.50
CA ASP A 23 -15.93 4.09 3.18
C ASP A 23 -15.17 2.76 3.14
N SER A 24 -15.90 1.64 3.22
CA SER A 24 -15.35 0.30 3.02
C SER A 24 -14.82 0.09 1.59
N GLU A 25 -15.49 0.64 0.57
CA GLU A 25 -14.99 0.65 -0.82
C GLU A 25 -13.69 1.44 -0.97
N ARG A 26 -13.64 2.64 -0.39
CA ARG A 26 -12.43 3.47 -0.39
C ARG A 26 -11.27 2.76 0.30
N LEU A 27 -11.53 2.14 1.45
CA LEU A 27 -10.53 1.35 2.17
C LEU A 27 -10.02 0.18 1.32
N LEU A 28 -10.92 -0.56 0.67
CA LEU A 28 -10.53 -1.65 -0.22
C LEU A 28 -9.65 -1.15 -1.38
N ALA A 29 -10.01 -0.03 -2.01
CA ALA A 29 -9.22 0.57 -3.07
C ALA A 29 -7.81 0.96 -2.59
N MET A 30 -7.70 1.55 -1.39
CA MET A 30 -6.42 1.89 -0.77
C MET A 30 -5.58 0.64 -0.48
N VAL A 31 -6.18 -0.41 0.09
CA VAL A 31 -5.50 -1.68 0.36
C VAL A 31 -5.01 -2.32 -0.93
N MET A 32 -5.82 -2.32 -2.00
CA MET A 32 -5.42 -2.88 -3.29
C MET A 32 -4.28 -2.09 -3.94
N ALA A 33 -4.26 -0.76 -3.80
CA ALA A 33 -3.15 0.06 -4.26
C ALA A 33 -1.85 -0.28 -3.52
N VAL A 34 -1.90 -0.36 -2.19
CA VAL A 34 -0.75 -0.75 -1.35
C VAL A 34 -0.28 -2.18 -1.68
N ALA A 35 -1.21 -3.11 -1.90
CA ALA A 35 -0.87 -4.49 -2.28
C ALA A 35 -0.15 -4.54 -3.64
N ALA A 36 -0.59 -3.74 -4.62
CA ALA A 36 0.07 -3.64 -5.92
C ALA A 36 1.49 -3.06 -5.78
N GLU A 37 1.67 -2.01 -4.99
CA GLU A 37 3.01 -1.46 -4.70
C GLU A 37 3.90 -2.47 -3.98
N THR A 38 3.35 -3.23 -3.02
CA THR A 38 4.06 -4.28 -2.29
C THR A 38 4.53 -5.39 -3.22
N ALA A 39 3.71 -5.79 -4.20
CA ALA A 39 4.12 -6.75 -5.22
C ALA A 39 5.29 -6.25 -6.07
N VAL A 40 5.29 -4.95 -6.44
CA VAL A 40 6.41 -4.33 -7.16
C VAL A 40 7.68 -4.29 -6.30
N LEU A 41 7.57 -4.02 -5.00
CA LEU A 41 8.71 -4.07 -4.08
C LEU A 41 9.29 -5.49 -3.98
N HIS A 42 8.46 -6.53 -3.92
CA HIS A 42 8.93 -7.91 -3.95
C HIS A 42 9.68 -8.26 -5.24
N ASP A 43 9.18 -7.86 -6.41
CA ASP A 43 9.88 -8.08 -7.69
C ASP A 43 11.23 -7.35 -7.74
N ARG A 44 11.28 -6.11 -7.22
CA ARG A 44 12.53 -5.34 -7.14
C ARG A 44 13.54 -6.00 -6.19
N LEU A 45 13.09 -6.56 -5.06
CA LEU A 45 13.95 -7.28 -4.13
C LEU A 45 14.52 -8.55 -4.77
N ASP A 46 13.67 -9.39 -5.39
CA ASP A 46 14.13 -10.60 -6.09
C ASP A 46 15.16 -10.25 -7.18
N ARG A 47 14.92 -9.17 -7.94
CA ARG A 47 15.87 -8.71 -8.96
C ARG A 47 17.20 -8.26 -8.36
N LEU A 48 17.17 -7.53 -7.24
CA LEU A 48 18.39 -7.11 -6.55
C LEU A 48 19.19 -8.31 -6.03
N GLU A 49 18.51 -9.30 -5.45
CA GLU A 49 19.11 -10.53 -4.96
C GLU A 49 19.75 -11.34 -6.10
N ARG A 50 19.05 -11.52 -7.23
CA ARG A 50 19.60 -12.21 -8.41
C ARG A 50 20.81 -11.51 -9.01
N VAL A 51 20.74 -10.19 -9.19
CA VAL A 51 21.86 -9.40 -9.72
C VAL A 51 23.05 -9.41 -8.76
N ALA A 52 22.81 -9.39 -7.45
CA ALA A 52 23.87 -9.50 -6.45
C ALA A 52 24.55 -10.87 -6.46
N ALA A 53 23.77 -11.94 -6.62
CA ALA A 53 24.27 -13.30 -6.76
C ALA A 53 25.09 -13.48 -8.06
N GLU A 54 24.59 -12.99 -9.19
CA GLU A 54 25.32 -12.99 -10.49
C GLU A 54 26.66 -12.27 -10.41
N LYS A 55 26.75 -11.20 -9.61
CA LYS A 55 27.97 -10.41 -9.41
C LYS A 55 28.83 -10.90 -8.24
N GLU A 56 28.46 -12.00 -7.60
CA GLU A 56 29.14 -12.61 -6.44
C GLU A 56 29.43 -11.59 -5.32
N ARG A 57 28.54 -10.62 -5.09
CA ARG A 57 28.78 -9.53 -4.12
C ARG A 57 28.46 -9.90 -2.68
N PHE A 58 27.39 -10.66 -2.49
CA PHE A 58 26.96 -11.18 -1.19
C PHE A 58 26.03 -12.37 -1.41
N SER A 59 25.97 -13.25 -0.41
CA SER A 59 25.06 -14.39 -0.36
C SER A 59 23.74 -14.03 0.33
N LEU A 60 22.70 -14.84 0.13
CA LEU A 60 21.46 -14.72 0.92
C LEU A 60 21.70 -14.89 2.42
N ALA A 61 22.73 -15.65 2.81
CA ALA A 61 23.12 -15.80 4.21
C ALA A 61 23.68 -14.50 4.79
N ASP A 62 24.44 -13.73 4.01
CA ASP A 62 24.95 -12.42 4.43
C ASP A 62 23.81 -11.42 4.66
N LEU A 63 22.78 -11.46 3.80
CA LEU A 63 21.58 -10.64 3.97
C LEU A 63 20.79 -11.03 5.23
N ALA A 64 20.62 -12.34 5.47
CA ALA A 64 19.92 -12.84 6.65
C ALA A 64 20.67 -12.57 7.97
N ALA A 65 22.00 -12.48 7.91
CA ALA A 65 22.84 -12.16 9.06
C ALA A 65 23.05 -10.66 9.27
N TYR A 66 22.56 -9.80 8.37
CA TYR A 66 22.75 -8.37 8.45
C TYR A 66 21.98 -7.78 9.65
N GLU A 67 22.73 -7.26 10.62
CA GLU A 67 22.19 -6.52 11.75
C GLU A 67 22.40 -5.01 11.51
N PRO A 68 21.33 -4.20 11.39
CA PRO A 68 21.47 -2.77 11.18
C PRO A 68 22.09 -2.09 12.40
N THR A 69 22.95 -1.11 12.15
CA THR A 69 23.54 -0.27 13.20
C THR A 69 22.46 0.62 13.84
N ALA A 70 22.77 1.23 14.98
CA ALA A 70 21.87 2.20 15.63
C ALA A 70 21.53 3.38 14.70
N GLU A 71 22.50 3.84 13.91
CA GLU A 71 22.33 4.91 12.92
C GLU A 71 21.37 4.50 11.78
N VAL A 72 21.60 3.33 11.17
CA VAL A 72 20.71 2.79 10.12
C VAL A 72 19.28 2.58 10.64
N ARG A 73 19.12 2.16 11.90
CA ARG A 73 17.80 2.06 12.53
C ARG A 73 17.12 3.42 12.68
N ALA A 74 17.85 4.46 13.08
CA ALA A 74 17.32 5.81 13.20
C ALA A 74 16.87 6.37 11.84
N GLU A 75 17.70 6.20 10.80
CA GLU A 75 17.37 6.59 9.42
C GLU A 75 16.09 5.90 8.92
N ARG A 76 15.96 4.59 9.19
CA ARG A 76 14.74 3.83 8.84
C ARG A 76 13.52 4.34 9.58
N ALA A 77 13.65 4.66 10.87
CA ALA A 77 12.55 5.20 11.67
C ALA A 77 12.08 6.56 11.14
N ASP A 78 13.00 7.44 10.77
CA ASP A 78 12.66 8.76 10.22
C ASP A 78 12.04 8.64 8.83
N TRP A 79 12.59 7.79 7.96
CA TRP A 79 11.99 7.48 6.67
C TRP A 79 10.56 6.91 6.81
N MET A 80 10.34 6.01 7.78
CA MET A 80 9.03 5.41 8.04
C MET A 80 8.00 6.46 8.49
N LYS A 81 8.37 7.37 9.39
CA LYS A 81 7.49 8.47 9.81
C LYS A 81 7.04 9.30 8.61
N ASP A 82 7.98 9.68 7.75
CA ASP A 82 7.69 10.47 6.55
C ASP A 82 6.81 9.72 5.56
N TYR A 83 7.04 8.41 5.40
CA TYR A 83 6.23 7.56 4.54
C TYR A 83 4.78 7.47 5.03
N ILE A 84 4.58 7.20 6.32
CA ILE A 84 3.25 7.11 6.92
C ILE A 84 2.53 8.46 6.83
N ALA A 85 3.22 9.57 7.10
CA ALA A 85 2.65 10.91 6.97
C ALA A 85 2.15 11.20 5.53
N ARG A 86 2.90 10.78 4.51
CA ARG A 86 2.47 10.91 3.10
C ARG A 86 1.26 10.04 2.78
N LEU A 87 1.23 8.80 3.28
CA LEU A 87 0.14 7.85 3.04
C LEU A 87 -1.16 8.33 3.69
N LEU A 88 -1.08 8.85 4.92
CA LEU A 88 -2.25 9.29 5.67
C LEU A 88 -2.66 10.74 5.42
N ARG A 89 -1.94 11.47 4.57
CA ARG A 89 -2.30 12.86 4.19
C ARG A 89 -3.74 13.00 3.70
N ILE A 90 -4.24 12.02 2.95
CA ILE A 90 -5.63 12.00 2.45
C ILE A 90 -6.64 12.01 3.60
N PHE A 91 -6.35 11.31 4.70
CA PHE A 91 -7.20 11.33 5.90
C PHE A 91 -7.14 12.68 6.61
N HIS A 92 -6.00 13.37 6.57
CA HIS A 92 -5.87 14.73 7.13
C HIS A 92 -6.73 15.74 6.37
N GLU A 93 -6.74 15.68 5.04
CA GLU A 93 -7.56 16.57 4.19
C GLU A 93 -9.08 16.32 4.36
N THR A 94 -9.48 15.13 4.80
CA THR A 94 -10.90 14.79 5.13
C THR A 94 -11.27 15.04 6.60
N LEU A 95 -10.31 15.37 7.45
CA LEU A 95 -10.49 15.65 8.88
C LEU A 95 -10.82 17.11 9.19
N ASP A 96 -10.47 18.02 8.27
CA ASP A 96 -10.69 19.46 8.42
C ASP A 96 -12.14 19.90 8.15
N ASP A 97 -13.05 18.97 7.81
CA ASP A 97 -14.50 19.21 7.74
C ASP A 97 -15.16 18.96 9.11
N ASP A 98 -15.47 20.05 9.82
CA ASP A 98 -16.33 20.31 11.01
C ASP A 98 -16.49 19.31 12.19
N ASP A 99 -16.01 18.06 12.13
CA ASP A 99 -16.09 17.02 13.19
C ASP A 99 -14.70 16.48 13.63
N GLY A 100 -13.61 17.18 13.31
CA GLY A 100 -12.23 16.69 13.30
C GLY A 100 -11.51 16.43 14.64
N GLY A 101 -12.04 16.88 15.77
CA GLY A 101 -11.31 16.89 17.06
C GLY A 101 -10.96 15.50 17.62
N ALA A 102 -11.95 14.60 17.69
CA ALA A 102 -11.75 13.25 18.23
C ALA A 102 -10.94 12.35 17.28
N ARG A 103 -11.09 12.57 15.97
CA ARG A 103 -10.48 11.76 14.92
C ARG A 103 -9.00 12.17 14.68
N SER A 104 -8.65 13.44 14.97
CA SER A 104 -7.26 13.93 15.04
C SER A 104 -6.47 13.34 16.23
N ALA A 105 -7.10 13.19 17.40
CA ALA A 105 -6.47 12.55 18.56
C ALA A 105 -6.17 11.05 18.32
N ALA A 106 -7.11 10.33 17.70
CA ALA A 106 -6.92 8.93 17.32
C ALA A 106 -5.80 8.74 16.27
N TYR A 107 -5.66 9.70 15.34
CA TYR A 107 -4.54 9.73 14.40
C TYR A 107 -3.20 9.91 15.12
N GLY A 108 -3.11 10.83 16.08
CA GLY A 108 -1.90 11.04 16.88
C GLY A 108 -1.44 9.76 17.61
N ASP A 109 -2.37 9.06 18.26
CA ASP A 109 -2.07 7.78 18.93
C ASP A 109 -1.60 6.69 17.95
N LEU A 110 -2.25 6.56 16.79
CA LEU A 110 -1.86 5.61 15.75
C LEU A 110 -0.42 5.87 15.27
N MET A 111 -0.08 7.14 15.01
CA MET A 111 1.27 7.52 14.57
C MET A 111 2.31 7.21 15.63
N GLU A 112 2.01 7.45 16.91
CA GLU A 112 2.92 7.14 18.02
C GLU A 112 3.16 5.62 18.16
N ARG A 113 2.13 4.80 17.93
CA ARG A 113 2.24 3.34 17.97
C ARG A 113 3.05 2.80 16.78
N LEU A 114 2.83 3.34 15.59
CA LEU A 114 3.59 2.95 14.39
C LEU A 114 5.07 3.36 14.48
N ALA A 115 5.38 4.46 15.16
CA ALA A 115 6.76 4.89 15.39
C ALA A 115 7.55 4.01 16.38
N LYS A 116 6.88 3.10 17.09
CA LYS A 116 7.47 2.19 18.10
C LYS A 116 7.71 0.76 17.59
N VAL A 117 7.28 0.44 16.35
CA VAL A 117 7.53 -0.84 15.66
C VAL A 117 8.83 -0.74 14.87
#